data_AF-A0A2E7HPA6-F1
#
_entry.id   AF-A0A2E7HPA6-F1
#
_cell.length_a   1.000
_cell.length_b   1.000
_cell.length_c   1.000
_cell.angle_alpha   90.00
_cell.angle_beta   90.00
_cell.angle_gamma   90.00
#
_symmetry.space_group_name_H-M   'P 1'
#
loop_
_entity.id
_entity.type
_entity.pdbx_description
1 polymer ?
#
loop_
_entity_poly.entity_id
_entity_poly.type
_entity_poly.pdbx_seq_one_letter_code
_entity_poly.pdbx_strand_id
1 'polypeptide(L)'
;MEATPPFFAFKSSLLYLAFKPFNPYNMRHIEPNHPHPDKGQIKVYIEGDEIPRLQTSRTGTLSNMTYYELIELLGEPYYPTPSGDDKIQKEWVLEYTPSDGHEPIPFRIYDYKTYSLWETMNALKEWSIGGEKGTDAYASELSSLLNTLNSMNKV
;
A
#
# COMPACT_ATOMS: atom_id res chain seq x y z
N MET A 1 -2.59 -64.96 -16.92
CA MET A 1 -3.57 -63.88 -17.18
C MET A 1 -3.64 -63.08 -15.90
N GLU A 2 -3.26 -61.81 -15.77
CA GLU A 2 -2.94 -60.69 -16.66
C GLU A 2 -2.01 -59.76 -15.84
N ALA A 3 -0.86 -59.35 -16.40
CA ALA A 3 -0.58 -58.04 -17.01
C ALA A 3 -0.22 -56.92 -16.00
N THR A 4 1.09 -56.72 -15.83
CA THR A 4 1.71 -55.49 -15.30
C THR A 4 1.58 -54.34 -16.30
N PRO A 5 1.20 -53.12 -15.89
CA PRO A 5 1.33 -51.95 -16.75
C PRO A 5 2.61 -51.12 -16.46
N PRO A 6 3.04 -50.28 -17.41
CA PRO A 6 4.46 -50.00 -17.67
C PRO A 6 4.98 -48.66 -17.11
N PHE A 7 6.30 -48.57 -17.03
CA PHE A 7 7.07 -47.34 -16.93
C PHE A 7 6.76 -46.39 -18.09
N PHE A 8 6.45 -45.13 -17.79
CA PHE A 8 6.64 -44.00 -18.71
C PHE A 8 7.41 -42.90 -18.01
N ALA A 9 8.65 -42.70 -18.46
CA ALA A 9 9.46 -41.54 -18.18
C ALA A 9 9.03 -40.39 -19.09
N PHE A 10 8.77 -39.21 -18.52
CA PHE A 10 8.77 -37.96 -19.27
C PHE A 10 9.98 -37.12 -18.83
N LYS A 11 10.88 -36.91 -19.78
CA LYS A 11 11.84 -35.80 -19.76
C LYS A 11 11.06 -34.51 -20.03
N SER A 12 11.25 -33.49 -19.21
CA SER A 12 11.14 -32.10 -19.65
C SER A 12 12.33 -31.34 -19.06
N SER A 13 13.05 -30.65 -19.93
CA SER A 13 14.25 -29.88 -19.64
C SER A 13 13.93 -28.40 -19.87
N LEU A 14 14.62 -27.54 -19.11
CA LEU A 14 14.79 -26.09 -19.28
C LEU A 14 13.65 -25.17 -18.79
N LEU A 15 13.88 -24.51 -17.65
CA LEU A 15 14.26 -23.09 -17.70
C LEU A 15 14.96 -22.67 -16.39
N TYR A 16 16.21 -22.22 -16.54
CA TYR A 16 16.98 -21.53 -15.51
C TYR A 16 16.29 -20.19 -15.21
N LEU A 17 15.58 -20.09 -14.09
CA LEU A 17 15.26 -18.80 -13.47
C LEU A 17 16.36 -18.52 -12.45
N ALA A 18 17.23 -17.57 -12.80
CA ALA A 18 18.23 -17.03 -11.91
C ALA A 18 17.53 -16.45 -10.68
N PHE A 19 17.60 -17.16 -9.55
CA PHE A 19 17.30 -16.60 -8.25
C PHE A 19 18.25 -15.42 -8.04
N LYS A 20 17.73 -14.19 -8.13
CA LYS A 20 18.42 -13.05 -7.55
C LYS A 20 18.63 -13.37 -6.05
N PRO A 21 19.83 -13.17 -5.50
CA PRO A 21 20.08 -13.45 -4.10
C PRO A 21 19.12 -12.62 -3.24
N PHE A 22 18.35 -13.33 -2.40
CA PHE A 22 17.54 -12.76 -1.34
C PHE A 22 18.42 -11.85 -0.49
N ASN A 23 18.17 -10.54 -0.56
CA ASN A 23 18.82 -9.56 0.30
C ASN A 23 17.93 -9.40 1.55
N PRO A 24 18.33 -9.91 2.72
CA PRO A 24 17.52 -9.91 3.93
C PRO A 24 17.34 -8.52 4.59
N TYR A 25 17.87 -7.45 3.99
CA TYR A 25 17.84 -6.10 4.56
C TYR A 25 16.81 -5.15 3.94
N ASN A 26 15.89 -5.60 3.08
CA ASN A 26 15.01 -4.65 2.37
C ASN A 26 13.54 -5.05 2.17
N MET A 27 12.93 -5.78 3.11
CA MET A 27 11.46 -5.87 3.20
C MET A 27 11.07 -6.08 4.66
N ARG A 28 10.61 -5.03 5.34
CA ARG A 28 9.72 -5.24 6.48
C ARG A 28 8.41 -5.73 5.88
N HIS A 29 8.16 -7.02 6.03
CA HIS A 29 6.85 -7.60 5.83
C HIS A 29 5.94 -6.95 6.87
N ILE A 30 5.28 -5.86 6.49
CA ILE A 30 4.01 -5.52 7.11
C ILE A 30 3.11 -6.61 6.57
N GLU A 31 2.94 -7.67 7.37
CA GLU A 31 1.94 -8.69 7.08
C GLU A 31 0.69 -7.95 6.62
N PRO A 32 -0.02 -8.41 5.59
CA PRO A 32 -1.32 -7.85 5.19
C PRO A 32 -2.34 -7.73 6.34
N ASN A 33 -2.01 -8.23 7.54
CA ASN A 33 -2.77 -8.29 8.78
C ASN A 33 -1.96 -7.79 10.03
N HIS A 34 -1.39 -6.58 10.02
CA HIS A 34 -0.64 -6.00 11.15
C HIS A 34 -1.55 -5.52 12.34
N PRO A 35 -1.08 -5.48 13.61
CA PRO A 35 -1.64 -6.13 14.81
C PRO A 35 -2.67 -5.27 15.58
N HIS A 36 -3.49 -4.47 14.89
CA HIS A 36 -4.54 -3.66 15.51
C HIS A 36 -5.93 -4.06 15.01
N PRO A 37 -6.38 -5.30 15.30
CA PRO A 37 -7.74 -5.70 14.93
C PRO A 37 -8.80 -4.79 15.56
N ASP A 38 -8.47 -4.04 16.62
CA ASP A 38 -9.32 -3.03 17.22
C ASP A 38 -9.47 -1.75 16.36
N LYS A 39 -8.48 -1.44 15.52
CA LYS A 39 -8.47 -0.24 14.65
C LYS A 39 -8.53 -0.55 13.15
N GLY A 40 -8.76 -1.81 12.77
CA GLY A 40 -8.88 -2.23 11.38
C GLY A 40 -7.58 -2.68 10.74
N GLN A 41 -7.65 -2.96 9.43
CA GLN A 41 -6.56 -3.50 8.63
C GLN A 41 -6.33 -2.66 7.38
N ILE A 42 -5.11 -2.67 6.86
CA ILE A 42 -4.76 -1.94 5.63
C ILE A 42 -4.11 -2.91 4.65
N LYS A 43 -4.56 -2.85 3.40
CA LYS A 43 -3.91 -3.47 2.26
C LYS A 43 -3.41 -2.37 1.33
N VAL A 44 -2.11 -2.34 1.06
CA VAL A 44 -1.51 -1.37 0.12
C VAL A 44 -1.31 -2.03 -1.23
N TYR A 45 -1.71 -1.33 -2.29
CA TYR A 45 -1.50 -1.78 -3.66
C TYR A 45 -0.11 -1.41 -4.16
N ILE A 46 0.50 -2.29 -4.95
CA ILE A 46 1.80 -2.07 -5.58
C ILE A 46 1.65 -1.95 -7.10
N GLU A 47 2.65 -1.35 -7.76
CA GLU A 47 2.64 -1.17 -9.22
C GLU A 47 2.40 -2.51 -9.94
N GLY A 48 1.39 -2.52 -10.81
CA GLY A 48 0.98 -3.69 -11.59
C GLY A 48 -0.25 -4.43 -11.02
N ASP A 49 -0.66 -4.13 -9.79
CA ASP A 49 -1.91 -4.65 -9.25
C ASP A 49 -3.14 -4.10 -9.99
N GLU A 50 -4.20 -4.89 -10.06
CA GLU A 50 -5.50 -4.38 -10.46
C GLU A 50 -6.11 -3.58 -9.29
N ILE A 51 -6.17 -2.26 -9.45
CA ILE A 51 -6.76 -1.36 -8.46
C ILE A 51 -8.27 -1.16 -8.70
N PRO A 52 -9.07 -0.94 -7.65
CA PRO A 52 -10.47 -0.59 -7.80
C PRO A 52 -10.63 0.73 -8.59
N ARG A 53 -11.73 0.87 -9.32
CA ARG A 53 -12.10 2.14 -9.95
C ARG A 53 -12.62 3.09 -8.89
N LEU A 54 -11.90 4.19 -8.69
CA LEU A 54 -12.17 5.14 -7.62
C LEU A 54 -12.47 6.53 -8.19
N GLN A 55 -13.63 7.09 -7.86
CA GLN A 55 -13.90 8.51 -8.02
C GLN A 55 -13.80 9.19 -6.66
N THR A 56 -12.58 9.62 -6.34
CA THR A 56 -12.27 10.13 -5.00
C THR A 56 -12.14 11.64 -4.99
N SER A 57 -12.53 12.24 -3.87
CA SER A 57 -12.19 13.60 -3.49
C SER A 57 -11.49 13.59 -2.13
N ARG A 58 -10.81 14.68 -1.77
CA ARG A 58 -10.26 14.83 -0.41
C ARG A 58 -11.39 14.71 0.61
N THR A 59 -11.32 13.70 1.47
CA THR A 59 -12.28 13.42 2.55
C THR A 59 -11.60 13.46 3.92
N GLY A 60 -10.27 13.28 3.96
CA GLY A 60 -9.50 13.31 5.19
C GLY A 60 -8.11 13.90 5.01
N THR A 61 -7.36 13.90 6.11
CA THR A 61 -6.00 14.40 6.17
C THR A 61 -5.17 13.49 7.07
N LEU A 62 -3.93 13.22 6.66
CA LEU A 62 -2.92 12.53 7.45
C LEU A 62 -1.84 13.54 7.82
N SER A 63 -1.78 13.93 9.09
CA SER A 63 -0.83 14.92 9.60
C SER A 63 0.29 14.26 10.38
N ASN A 64 1.42 14.97 10.52
CA ASN A 64 2.61 14.55 11.26
C ASN A 64 3.32 13.31 10.70
N MET A 65 3.27 13.12 9.38
CA MET A 65 3.94 12.02 8.71
C MET A 65 4.75 12.52 7.52
N THR A 66 6.03 12.23 7.50
CA THR A 66 6.95 12.54 6.40
C THR A 66 6.82 11.52 5.28
N TYR A 67 7.33 11.88 4.10
CA TYR A 67 7.42 10.96 2.97
C TYR A 67 8.14 9.64 3.32
N TYR A 68 9.29 9.73 3.98
CA TYR A 68 10.08 8.53 4.29
C TYR A 68 9.40 7.64 5.33
N GLU A 69 8.66 8.21 6.29
CA GLU A 69 7.85 7.41 7.21
C GLU A 69 6.71 6.69 6.48
N LEU A 70 6.07 7.33 5.49
CA LEU A 70 5.10 6.65 4.62
C LEU A 70 5.74 5.52 3.82
N ILE A 71 6.94 5.71 3.30
CA ILE A 71 7.68 4.64 2.60
C ILE A 71 7.98 3.47 3.53
N GLU A 72 8.44 3.74 4.75
CA GLU A 72 8.70 2.71 5.75
C GLU A 72 7.44 1.95 6.17
N LEU A 73 6.28 2.62 6.17
CA LEU A 73 4.99 2.07 6.60
C LEU A 73 4.15 1.45 5.48
N LEU A 74 4.26 1.90 4.25
CA LEU A 74 3.37 1.49 3.14
C LEU A 74 4.15 0.93 1.95
N GLY A 75 5.47 1.04 1.96
CA GLY A 75 6.29 0.78 0.77
C GLY A 75 6.20 1.94 -0.24
N GLU A 76 6.71 1.67 -1.45
CA GLU A 76 6.71 2.66 -2.54
C GLU A 76 5.29 3.06 -2.96
N PRO A 77 5.07 4.32 -3.41
CA PRO A 77 3.78 4.75 -3.91
C PRO A 77 3.41 3.98 -5.18
N TYR A 78 2.11 3.69 -5.34
CA TYR A 78 1.57 3.09 -6.56
C TYR A 78 1.83 3.99 -7.77
N TYR A 79 1.70 5.31 -7.60
CA TYR A 79 2.12 6.31 -8.59
C TYR A 79 3.31 7.12 -8.03
N PRO A 80 4.56 6.70 -8.35
CA PRO A 80 5.76 7.37 -7.85
C PRO A 80 6.15 8.61 -8.67
N THR A 81 5.47 8.87 -9.79
CA THR A 81 5.73 10.00 -10.68
C THR A 81 4.61 11.04 -10.60
N PRO A 82 4.87 12.31 -10.98
CA PRO A 82 3.85 13.33 -10.96
C PRO A 82 2.63 13.00 -11.82
N SER A 83 1.47 13.48 -11.38
CA SER A 83 0.23 13.42 -12.14
C SER A 83 0.35 14.21 -13.44
N GLY A 84 -0.49 13.91 -14.43
CA GLY A 84 -0.45 14.59 -15.73
C GLY A 84 -0.70 16.11 -15.67
N ASP A 85 -1.25 16.61 -14.56
CA ASP A 85 -1.44 18.04 -14.28
C ASP A 85 -0.46 18.61 -13.24
N ASP A 86 0.54 17.81 -12.84
CA ASP A 86 1.63 18.13 -11.90
C ASP A 86 1.15 18.57 -10.49
N LYS A 87 -0.12 18.31 -10.16
CA LYS A 87 -0.69 18.66 -8.84
C LYS A 87 -0.39 17.64 -7.76
N ILE A 88 -0.10 16.41 -8.14
CA ILE A 88 0.21 15.31 -7.21
C ILE A 88 1.57 14.77 -7.64
N GLN A 89 2.52 14.67 -6.72
CA GLN A 89 3.86 14.16 -6.99
C GLN A 89 4.00 12.69 -6.57
N LYS A 90 3.29 12.27 -5.51
CA LYS A 90 3.33 10.92 -4.93
C LYS A 90 1.94 10.49 -4.49
N GLU A 91 1.55 9.28 -4.88
CA GLU A 91 0.24 8.73 -4.52
C GLU A 91 0.30 7.23 -4.21
N TRP A 92 -0.26 6.86 -3.06
CA TRP A 92 -0.53 5.49 -2.65
C TRP A 92 -2.01 5.17 -2.86
N VAL A 93 -2.28 3.92 -3.24
CA VAL A 93 -3.63 3.35 -3.31
C VAL A 93 -3.69 2.23 -2.28
N LEU A 94 -4.74 2.22 -1.46
CA LEU A 94 -4.91 1.22 -0.40
C LEU A 94 -6.38 0.91 -0.14
N GLU A 95 -6.63 -0.17 0.56
CA GLU A 95 -7.91 -0.50 1.17
C GLU A 95 -7.78 -0.48 2.69
N TYR A 96 -8.76 0.12 3.35
CA TYR A 96 -8.93 0.07 4.80
C TYR A 96 -10.13 -0.82 5.13
N THR A 97 -9.90 -1.86 5.91
CA THR A 97 -10.96 -2.73 6.44
C THR A 97 -11.23 -2.34 7.88
N PRO A 98 -12.39 -1.73 8.19
CA PRO A 98 -12.73 -1.34 9.55
C PRO A 98 -12.84 -2.55 10.48
N SER A 99 -12.65 -2.34 11.79
CA SER A 99 -12.70 -3.40 12.80
C SER A 99 -14.13 -3.88 13.11
N ASP A 100 -15.15 -3.13 12.72
CA ASP A 100 -16.56 -3.41 12.97
C ASP A 100 -17.19 -4.39 11.95
N GLY A 101 -16.39 -4.94 11.05
CA GLY A 101 -16.81 -5.97 10.09
C GLY A 101 -17.42 -5.41 8.79
N HIS A 102 -17.26 -4.12 8.53
CA HIS A 102 -17.56 -3.56 7.21
C HIS A 102 -16.60 -4.05 6.13
N GLU A 103 -17.08 -4.04 4.89
CA GLU A 103 -16.29 -4.38 3.70
C GLU A 103 -15.08 -3.44 3.53
N PRO A 104 -13.98 -3.90 2.92
CA PRO A 104 -12.82 -3.07 2.64
C PRO A 104 -13.18 -1.81 1.84
N ILE A 105 -12.70 -0.67 2.30
CA ILE A 105 -13.00 0.66 1.75
C ILE A 105 -11.74 1.20 1.08
N PRO A 106 -11.79 1.49 -0.23
CA PRO A 106 -10.63 1.97 -0.95
C PRO A 106 -10.36 3.45 -0.70
N PHE A 107 -9.08 3.79 -0.51
CA PHE A 107 -8.58 5.14 -0.30
C PHE A 107 -7.32 5.42 -1.13
N ARG A 108 -7.02 6.71 -1.26
CA ARG A 108 -5.76 7.25 -1.78
C ARG A 108 -5.09 8.11 -0.73
N ILE A 109 -3.78 8.02 -0.62
CA ILE A 109 -2.97 8.97 0.17
C ILE A 109 -2.05 9.68 -0.81
N TYR A 110 -2.10 11.00 -0.84
CA TYR A 110 -1.38 11.78 -1.84
C TYR A 110 -1.01 13.17 -1.34
N ASP A 111 0.05 13.74 -1.90
CA ASP A 111 0.33 15.16 -1.75
C ASP A 111 -0.53 15.98 -2.72
N TYR A 112 -0.77 17.25 -2.41
CA TYR A 112 -1.58 18.09 -3.31
C TYR A 112 -1.05 19.51 -3.40
N LYS A 113 -0.70 19.90 -4.63
CA LYS A 113 -0.14 21.21 -5.00
C LYS A 113 1.05 21.60 -4.14
N THR A 114 1.91 20.64 -3.86
CA THR A 114 3.29 20.90 -3.46
C THR A 114 3.98 21.62 -4.61
N TYR A 115 4.83 22.61 -4.33
CA TYR A 115 5.46 23.41 -5.39
C TYR A 115 6.58 22.62 -6.09
N SER A 116 7.00 21.48 -5.53
CA SER A 116 7.99 20.58 -6.15
C SER A 116 8.04 19.18 -5.50
N LEU A 117 8.57 18.20 -6.23
CA LEU A 117 8.97 16.90 -5.71
C LEU A 117 9.88 17.00 -4.48
N TRP A 118 10.79 17.98 -4.45
CA TRP A 118 11.68 18.18 -3.31
C TRP A 118 10.90 18.53 -2.05
N GLU A 119 9.90 19.42 -2.15
CA GLU A 119 9.04 19.75 -1.01
C GLU A 119 8.23 18.54 -0.54
N THR A 120 7.65 17.76 -1.46
CA THR A 120 6.93 16.53 -1.15
C THR A 120 7.78 15.57 -0.34
N MET A 121 9.05 15.36 -0.73
CA MET A 121 9.92 14.38 -0.10
C MET A 121 10.61 14.87 1.17
N ASN A 122 10.90 16.17 1.28
CA ASN A 122 11.78 16.70 2.33
C ASN A 122 11.09 17.60 3.36
N ALA A 123 9.93 18.16 3.04
CA ALA A 123 9.26 19.16 3.90
C ALA A 123 7.82 18.81 4.26
N LEU A 124 7.10 18.10 3.38
CA LEU A 124 5.69 17.80 3.58
C LEU A 124 5.47 16.87 4.79
N LYS A 125 4.52 17.26 5.65
CA LYS A 125 4.08 16.49 6.82
C LYS A 125 2.57 16.32 6.89
N GLU A 126 1.86 16.84 5.92
CA GLU A 126 0.40 16.77 5.80
C GLU A 126 0.05 16.22 4.42
N TRP A 127 -0.68 15.10 4.41
CA TRP A 127 -1.10 14.39 3.20
C TRP A 127 -2.61 14.40 3.10
N SER A 128 -3.13 14.46 1.87
CA SER A 128 -4.55 14.32 1.62
C SER A 128 -4.94 12.84 1.66
N ILE A 129 -6.09 12.54 2.27
CA ILE A 129 -6.76 11.24 2.15
C ILE A 129 -7.93 11.42 1.20
N GLY A 130 -7.87 10.73 0.07
CA GLY A 130 -8.92 10.69 -0.95
C GLY A 130 -9.81 9.47 -0.77
N GLY A 131 -11.12 9.69 -0.75
CA GLY A 131 -12.13 8.65 -0.59
C GLY A 131 -13.40 9.01 -1.34
N GLU A 132 -14.33 8.06 -1.44
CA GLU A 132 -15.66 8.32 -1.99
C GLU A 132 -16.51 9.11 -0.99
N LYS A 133 -17.60 9.73 -1.49
CA LYS A 133 -18.50 10.52 -0.65
C LYS A 133 -19.08 9.68 0.49
N GLY A 134 -18.98 10.18 1.72
CA GLY A 134 -19.50 9.50 2.91
C GLY A 134 -18.51 8.58 3.61
N THR A 135 -17.24 8.59 3.20
CA THR A 135 -16.16 7.80 3.84
C THR A 135 -15.35 8.58 4.87
N ASP A 136 -15.79 9.79 5.26
CA ASP A 136 -15.05 10.73 6.11
C ASP A 136 -14.69 10.15 7.49
N ALA A 137 -15.58 9.36 8.08
CA ALA A 137 -15.33 8.67 9.35
C ALA A 137 -14.20 7.63 9.21
N TYR A 138 -14.28 6.78 8.19
CA TYR A 138 -13.26 5.76 7.91
C TYR A 138 -11.91 6.36 7.50
N ALA A 139 -11.91 7.49 6.80
CA ALA A 139 -10.69 8.24 6.51
C ALA A 139 -10.00 8.74 7.80
N SER A 140 -10.79 9.12 8.81
CA SER A 140 -10.29 9.53 10.12
C SER A 140 -9.72 8.33 10.89
N GLU A 141 -10.37 7.17 10.82
CA GLU A 141 -9.87 5.93 11.41
C GLU A 141 -8.57 5.46 10.75
N LEU A 142 -8.51 5.45 9.42
CA LEU A 142 -7.29 5.16 8.66
C LEU A 142 -6.13 6.07 9.09
N SER A 143 -6.37 7.38 9.19
CA SER A 143 -5.36 8.35 9.67
C SER A 143 -4.88 8.02 11.10
N SER A 144 -5.80 7.64 11.99
CA SER A 144 -5.50 7.23 13.36
C SER A 144 -4.67 5.95 13.42
N LEU A 145 -5.02 4.94 12.60
CA LEU A 145 -4.28 3.69 12.49
C LEU A 145 -2.85 3.93 12.00
N LEU A 146 -2.66 4.67 10.90
CA LEU A 146 -1.34 4.98 10.34
C LEU A 146 -0.45 5.74 11.34
N ASN A 147 -1.00 6.72 12.04
CA ASN A 147 -0.27 7.43 13.09
C ASN A 147 0.13 6.52 14.25
N THR A 148 -0.75 5.59 14.63
CA THR A 148 -0.44 4.59 15.67
C THR A 148 0.73 3.72 15.23
N LEU A 149 0.65 3.14 14.03
CA LEU A 149 1.72 2.30 13.46
C LEU A 149 3.06 3.07 13.34
N ASN A 150 3.02 4.32 12.89
CA ASN A 150 4.22 5.16 12.81
C ASN A 150 4.86 5.39 14.19
N SER A 151 4.04 5.67 15.22
CA SER A 151 4.56 5.89 16.57
C SER A 151 5.20 4.64 17.18
N MET A 152 4.71 3.45 16.84
CA MET A 152 5.30 2.18 17.28
C MET A 152 6.64 1.90 16.60
N ASN A 153 6.82 2.28 15.33
CA ASN A 153 8.09 2.09 14.62
C ASN A 153 9.23 2.97 15.17
N LYS A 154 8.91 3.98 15.99
CA LYS A 154 9.88 4.90 16.61
C LYS A 154 10.38 4.44 17.98
N VAL A 155 9.83 3.35 18.52
CA VAL A 155 10.19 2.74 19.81
C VAL A 155 11.22 1.64 19.61
#